data_AF-A0A1Y2VUR3-F1
#
_entry.id   AF-A0A1Y2VUR3-F1
#
_cell.length_a   1.000
_cell.length_b   1.000
_cell.length_c   1.000
_cell.angle_alpha   90.00
_cell.angle_beta   90.00
_cell.angle_gamma   90.00
#
_symmetry.space_group_name_H-M   'P 1'
#
loop_
_entity.id
_entity.type
_entity.pdbx_description
1 polymer ?
#
loop_
_entity_poly.entity_id
_entity_poly.type
_entity_poly.pdbx_seq_one_letter_code
_entity_poly.pdbx_strand_id
1 'polypeptide(L)'
;MDPDLDSGLFGIQLSDSEDSEPAEGEQPKKRDEQVASKPTSRTAQSEEEFQAVRRDYKVKVENGEIWKTIKLPLSGAGSIPKPEAQALLHAVEELYFFRWYAEGAEFVRAVLGRGMKDFGEDLAPALDMDTRGLLRYYEKKCQEKVEQPELDGS
;
A
#
# COMPACT_ATOMS: atom_id res chain seq x y z
N MET A 1 -7.73 33.91 -13.71
CA MET A 1 -7.98 34.62 -12.44
C MET A 1 -8.73 33.61 -11.60
N ASP A 2 -8.01 32.90 -10.74
CA ASP A 2 -8.54 31.93 -9.78
C ASP A 2 -8.04 32.41 -8.41
N PRO A 3 -8.87 32.42 -7.35
CA PRO A 3 -9.08 31.21 -6.56
C PRO A 3 -10.40 31.17 -5.75
N ASP A 4 -11.39 30.38 -6.17
CA ASP A 4 -12.49 29.91 -5.29
C ASP A 4 -12.39 28.39 -5.09
N LEU A 5 -11.16 27.96 -4.82
CA LEU A 5 -10.81 26.65 -4.30
C LEU A 5 -10.65 26.78 -2.79
N ASP A 6 -11.76 26.90 -2.05
CA ASP A 6 -11.70 26.60 -0.62
C ASP A 6 -12.98 25.92 -0.09
N SER A 7 -12.74 24.72 0.45
CA SER A 7 -13.43 24.13 1.60
C SER A 7 -14.86 23.60 1.47
N GLY A 8 -15.16 22.90 0.37
CA GLY A 8 -16.22 21.88 0.34
C GLY A 8 -15.79 20.48 0.81
N LEU A 9 -14.51 20.27 1.18
CA LEU A 9 -13.95 18.93 1.40
C LEU A 9 -14.09 18.40 2.84
N PHE A 10 -14.30 19.28 3.82
CA PHE A 10 -14.71 18.90 5.15
C PHE A 10 -15.89 19.79 5.52
N GLY A 11 -17.10 19.22 5.57
CA GLY A 11 -18.33 19.91 5.97
C GLY A 11 -18.34 20.26 7.46
N ILE A 12 -17.31 20.96 7.93
CA ILE A 12 -17.19 21.47 9.29
C ILE A 12 -17.72 22.90 9.27
N GLN A 13 -18.95 23.06 9.74
CA GLN A 13 -19.50 24.38 10.05
C GLN A 13 -18.81 24.87 11.33
N LEU A 14 -17.76 25.68 11.20
CA LEU A 14 -17.20 26.42 12.31
C LEU A 14 -18.12 27.61 12.59
N SER A 15 -19.14 27.39 13.43
CA SER A 15 -19.95 28.48 13.97
C SER A 15 -19.09 29.23 15.00
N ASP A 16 -18.58 30.38 14.59
CA ASP A 16 -17.94 31.37 15.44
C ASP A 16 -18.96 31.87 16.49
N SER A 17 -18.70 31.59 17.77
CA SER A 17 -19.43 32.15 18.91
C SER A 17 -18.42 32.91 19.76
N GLU A 18 -18.31 34.21 19.48
CA GLU A 18 -17.78 35.19 20.42
C GLU A 18 -18.95 36.04 20.93
N ASP A 19 -19.24 36.00 22.24
CA ASP A 19 -19.23 37.19 23.12
C ASP A 19 -19.73 36.86 24.56
N SER A 20 -18.79 36.95 25.51
CA SER A 20 -18.86 37.42 26.92
C SER A 20 -19.90 36.90 27.95
N GLU A 21 -19.34 36.29 29.02
CA GLU A 21 -19.86 35.93 30.37
C GLU A 21 -20.44 37.12 31.21
N PRO A 22 -20.92 36.99 32.48
CA PRO A 22 -21.64 35.94 33.26
C PRO A 22 -22.88 36.49 34.07
N ALA A 23 -23.79 35.64 34.61
CA ALA A 23 -24.56 35.91 35.86
C ALA A 23 -25.52 34.76 36.29
N GLU A 24 -25.75 34.71 37.60
CA GLU A 24 -26.36 33.70 38.47
C GLU A 24 -27.86 33.35 38.26
N GLY A 25 -28.31 32.19 38.77
CA GLY A 25 -29.69 32.00 39.24
C GLY A 25 -30.34 30.62 39.09
N GLU A 26 -30.25 29.79 40.14
CA GLU A 26 -31.26 28.83 40.66
C GLU A 26 -31.81 27.63 39.83
N GLN A 27 -31.89 26.48 40.52
CA GLN A 27 -32.21 25.09 40.11
C GLN A 27 -33.73 24.80 39.84
N PRO A 28 -34.28 23.54 39.89
CA PRO A 28 -33.98 22.22 39.28
C PRO A 28 -35.25 21.55 38.64
N LYS A 29 -35.13 20.27 38.22
CA LYS A 29 -36.16 19.19 38.07
C LYS A 29 -36.62 18.94 36.60
N LYS A 30 -36.76 17.72 36.05
CA LYS A 30 -36.89 16.34 36.57
C LYS A 30 -36.32 15.33 35.56
N ARG A 31 -35.96 14.15 36.09
CA ARG A 31 -35.80 12.87 35.38
C ARG A 31 -36.93 12.62 34.38
N ASP A 32 -36.57 12.12 33.20
CA ASP A 32 -37.23 10.97 32.61
C ASP A 32 -36.18 10.09 31.92
N GLU A 33 -36.20 8.81 32.27
CA GLU A 33 -35.41 7.73 31.69
C GLU A 33 -35.77 7.57 30.21
N GLN A 34 -34.92 8.10 29.34
CA GLN A 34 -34.72 7.53 28.02
C GLN A 34 -33.30 7.01 27.97
N VAL A 35 -33.18 5.69 27.82
CA VAL A 35 -31.94 4.99 27.49
C VAL A 35 -31.52 5.46 26.10
N ALA A 36 -30.99 6.68 26.04
CA ALA A 36 -30.25 7.17 24.91
C ALA A 36 -28.96 6.36 24.91
N SER A 37 -28.92 5.28 24.13
CA SER A 37 -27.68 4.65 23.74
C SER A 37 -26.83 5.75 23.10
N LYS A 38 -25.94 6.36 23.90
CA LYS A 38 -24.94 7.29 23.40
C LYS A 38 -24.30 6.59 22.19
N PRO A 39 -24.21 7.24 21.02
CA PRO A 39 -23.48 6.66 19.90
C PRO A 39 -22.06 6.41 20.41
N THR A 40 -21.72 5.15 20.70
CA THR A 40 -20.35 4.76 20.99
C THR A 40 -19.58 5.13 19.73
N SER A 41 -18.73 6.13 19.85
CA SER A 41 -17.89 6.59 18.76
C SER A 41 -17.16 5.37 18.21
N ARG A 42 -17.43 5.02 16.95
CA ARG A 42 -16.90 3.81 16.28
C ARG A 42 -15.37 3.79 16.18
N THR A 43 -14.73 4.90 16.53
CA THR A 43 -13.29 5.15 16.40
C THR A 43 -12.67 5.69 17.69
N ALA A 44 -13.40 5.75 18.81
CA ALA A 44 -12.81 6.20 20.07
C ALA A 44 -11.92 5.10 20.66
N GLN A 45 -10.64 5.16 20.29
CA GLN A 45 -9.56 4.43 20.97
C GLN A 45 -9.12 5.26 22.18
N SER A 46 -8.94 4.61 23.32
CA SER A 46 -8.37 5.28 24.50
C SER A 46 -6.88 5.58 24.30
N GLU A 47 -6.36 6.59 24.98
CA GLU A 47 -4.93 6.93 24.92
C GLU A 47 -4.04 5.74 25.34
N GLU A 48 -4.48 4.94 26.31
CA GLU A 48 -3.75 3.75 26.76
C GLU A 48 -3.62 2.70 25.65
N GLU A 49 -4.70 2.42 24.92
CA GLU A 49 -4.71 1.51 23.77
C GLU A 49 -3.85 2.06 22.63
N PHE A 50 -3.87 3.37 22.39
CA PHE A 50 -3.03 4.01 21.37
C PHE A 50 -1.54 3.88 21.70
N GLN A 51 -1.18 4.07 22.97
CA GLN A 51 0.19 3.90 23.44
C GLN A 51 0.64 2.44 23.39
N ALA A 52 -0.26 1.47 23.60
CA ALA A 52 0.03 0.06 23.39
C ALA A 52 0.35 -0.23 21.90
N VAL A 53 -0.51 0.22 20.98
CA VAL A 53 -0.28 0.05 19.53
C VAL A 53 1.01 0.74 19.10
N ARG A 54 1.30 1.94 19.60
CA ARG A 54 2.55 2.65 19.28
C ARG A 54 3.81 1.93 19.75
N ARG A 55 3.77 1.28 20.92
CA ARG A 55 4.91 0.51 21.43
C ARG A 55 5.24 -0.67 20.53
N ASP A 56 4.20 -1.32 20.00
CA ASP A 56 4.34 -2.51 19.16
C ASP A 56 4.45 -2.19 17.66
N TYR A 57 4.14 -0.95 17.26
CA TYR A 57 4.19 -0.54 15.87
C TYR A 57 5.62 -0.51 15.34
N LYS A 58 5.88 -1.33 14.32
CA LYS A 58 7.12 -1.32 13.55
C LYS A 58 6.82 -0.90 12.13
N VAL A 59 7.48 0.17 11.68
CA VAL A 59 7.43 0.58 10.28
C VAL A 59 7.99 -0.56 9.45
N LYS A 60 7.23 -1.00 8.44
CA LYS A 60 7.71 -1.97 7.47
C LYS A 60 8.74 -1.26 6.59
N VAL A 61 9.99 -1.72 6.64
CA VAL A 61 11.05 -1.26 5.75
C VAL A 61 11.25 -2.34 4.71
N GLU A 62 10.95 -2.05 3.45
CA GLU A 62 11.20 -2.97 2.34
C GLU A 62 12.67 -2.85 1.93
N ASN A 63 13.44 -3.95 2.08
CA ASN A 63 14.88 -3.99 1.81
C ASN A 63 15.20 -4.67 0.46
N GLY A 64 14.24 -4.73 -0.46
CA GLY A 64 14.42 -5.41 -1.74
C GLY A 64 14.30 -6.93 -1.67
N GLU A 65 13.69 -7.46 -0.61
CA GLU A 65 13.59 -8.91 -0.38
C GLU A 65 12.20 -9.48 -0.69
N ILE A 66 11.27 -8.67 -1.21
CA ILE A 66 9.90 -9.13 -1.54
C ILE A 66 9.95 -10.34 -2.48
N TRP A 67 10.87 -10.35 -3.46
CA TRP A 67 11.03 -11.46 -4.40
C TRP A 67 11.28 -12.81 -3.73
N LYS A 68 11.90 -12.85 -2.53
CA LYS A 68 12.14 -14.08 -1.77
C LYS A 68 10.88 -14.66 -1.14
N THR A 69 9.86 -13.83 -0.93
CA THR A 69 8.58 -14.25 -0.35
C THR A 69 7.65 -14.89 -1.37
N ILE A 70 7.92 -14.66 -2.66
CA ILE A 70 7.14 -15.16 -3.78
C ILE A 70 7.59 -16.59 -4.10
N LYS A 71 6.65 -17.52 -4.07
CA LYS A 71 6.91 -18.92 -4.39
C LYS A 71 6.67 -19.16 -5.87
N LEU A 72 7.72 -19.57 -6.58
CA LEU A 72 7.64 -20.03 -7.96
C LEU A 72 7.74 -21.56 -8.00
N PRO A 73 7.01 -22.24 -8.90
CA PRO A 73 6.02 -21.69 -9.82
C PRO A 73 4.77 -21.19 -9.08
N LEU A 74 4.12 -20.17 -9.65
CA LEU A 74 2.89 -19.59 -9.09
C LEU A 74 1.84 -20.70 -9.00
N SER A 75 1.46 -21.04 -7.77
CA SER A 75 0.59 -22.19 -7.51
C SER A 75 -0.85 -21.84 -7.86
N GLY A 76 -1.26 -22.13 -9.08
CA GLY A 76 -2.65 -21.96 -9.52
C GLY A 76 -2.88 -22.54 -10.92
N ALA A 77 -3.80 -23.49 -11.04
CA ALA A 77 -4.31 -23.93 -12.34
C ALA A 77 -5.32 -22.87 -12.84
N GLY A 78 -4.83 -21.72 -13.33
CA GLY A 78 -5.69 -20.64 -13.80
C GLY A 78 -5.00 -19.27 -13.84
N SER A 79 -5.81 -18.20 -13.88
CA SER A 79 -5.30 -16.83 -13.82
C SER A 79 -4.86 -16.44 -12.40
N ILE A 80 -3.72 -15.78 -12.29
CA ILE A 80 -3.17 -15.33 -11.00
C ILE A 80 -4.03 -14.20 -10.44
N PRO A 81 -4.35 -14.21 -9.13
CA PRO A 81 -5.11 -13.13 -8.51
C PRO A 81 -4.33 -11.80 -8.58
N LYS A 82 -5.04 -10.70 -8.81
CA LYS A 82 -4.48 -9.33 -8.86
C LYS A 82 -3.46 -9.00 -7.75
N PRO A 83 -3.70 -9.30 -6.46
CA PRO A 83 -2.71 -9.00 -5.41
C PRO A 83 -1.37 -9.73 -5.61
N GLU A 84 -1.40 -10.96 -6.12
CA GLU A 84 -0.19 -11.74 -6.40
C GLU A 84 0.53 -11.20 -7.64
N ALA A 85 -0.20 -10.79 -8.67
CA ALA A 85 0.36 -10.07 -9.82
C ALA A 85 1.04 -8.75 -9.43
N GLN A 86 0.45 -7.99 -8.51
CA GLN A 86 1.06 -6.76 -7.98
C GLN A 86 2.31 -7.06 -7.15
N ALA A 87 2.30 -8.11 -6.32
CA ALA A 87 3.48 -8.51 -5.57
C ALA A 87 4.66 -8.88 -6.48
N LEU A 88 4.39 -9.56 -7.61
CA LEU A 88 5.39 -9.87 -8.62
C LEU A 88 6.01 -8.61 -9.25
N LEU A 89 5.17 -7.62 -9.59
CA LEU A 89 5.65 -6.36 -10.14
C LEU A 89 6.51 -5.60 -9.12
N HIS A 90 6.01 -5.44 -7.90
CA HIS A 90 6.76 -4.74 -6.84
C HIS A 90 8.09 -5.42 -6.54
N ALA A 91 8.14 -6.76 -6.53
CA ALA A 91 9.39 -7.48 -6.36
C ALA A 91 10.44 -7.12 -7.43
N VAL A 92 10.03 -7.03 -8.70
CA VAL A 92 10.92 -6.66 -9.81
C VAL A 92 11.34 -5.20 -9.74
N GLU A 93 10.41 -4.31 -9.39
CA GLU A 93 10.67 -2.89 -9.20
C GLU A 93 11.71 -2.67 -8.11
N GLU A 94 11.56 -3.34 -6.97
CA GLU A 94 12.55 -3.27 -5.89
C GLU A 94 13.92 -3.76 -6.34
N LEU A 95 14.00 -4.93 -7.00
CA LEU A 95 15.27 -5.44 -7.54
C LEU A 95 15.94 -4.40 -8.45
N TYR A 96 15.16 -3.70 -9.28
CA TYR A 96 15.65 -2.62 -10.13
C TYR A 96 16.11 -1.40 -9.30
N PHE A 97 15.32 -0.94 -8.32
CA PHE A 97 15.67 0.22 -7.47
C PHE A 97 16.90 -0.03 -6.60
N PHE A 98 17.06 -1.24 -6.07
CA PHE A 98 18.26 -1.66 -5.31
C PHE A 98 19.46 -1.98 -6.21
N ARG A 99 19.33 -1.81 -7.53
CA ARG A 99 20.37 -2.04 -8.55
C ARG A 99 20.81 -3.50 -8.66
N TRP A 100 20.00 -4.44 -8.16
CA TRP A 100 20.18 -5.88 -8.33
C TRP A 100 19.60 -6.31 -9.67
N TYR A 101 20.18 -5.75 -10.74
CA TYR A 101 19.65 -5.89 -12.09
C TYR A 101 19.74 -7.32 -12.62
N ALA A 102 20.81 -8.06 -12.27
CA ALA A 102 20.98 -9.44 -12.69
C ALA A 102 19.87 -10.34 -12.10
N GLU A 103 19.64 -10.20 -10.80
CA GLU A 103 18.59 -10.88 -10.06
C GLU A 103 17.21 -10.48 -10.57
N GLY A 104 16.98 -9.19 -10.85
CA GLY A 104 15.73 -8.70 -11.45
C GLY A 104 15.42 -9.35 -12.80
N ALA A 105 16.41 -9.42 -13.70
CA ALA A 105 16.23 -10.05 -15.00
C ALA A 105 16.04 -11.57 -14.90
N GLU A 106 16.74 -12.25 -13.99
CA GLU A 106 16.53 -13.68 -13.72
C GLU A 106 15.13 -13.96 -13.16
N PHE A 107 14.69 -13.18 -12.18
CA PHE A 107 13.38 -13.31 -11.57
C PHE A 107 12.26 -13.16 -12.61
N VAL A 108 12.32 -12.14 -13.47
CA VAL A 108 11.33 -11.98 -14.56
C VAL A 108 11.32 -13.17 -15.51
N ARG A 109 12.51 -13.71 -15.87
CA ARG A 109 12.60 -14.90 -16.73
C ARG A 109 11.97 -16.13 -16.08
N ALA A 110 12.15 -16.30 -14.77
CA ALA A 110 11.53 -17.37 -14.00
C ALA A 110 10.00 -17.22 -13.98
N VAL A 111 9.49 -16.03 -13.67
CA VAL A 111 8.05 -15.72 -13.66
C VAL A 111 7.39 -15.94 -15.01
N LEU A 112 8.06 -15.55 -16.09
CA LEU A 112 7.54 -15.70 -17.46
C LEU A 112 7.81 -17.09 -18.07
N GLY A 113 8.34 -18.03 -17.28
CA GLY A 113 8.61 -19.41 -17.72
C GLY A 113 9.69 -19.55 -18.79
N ARG A 114 10.54 -18.51 -19.00
CA ARG A 114 11.63 -18.52 -20.00
C ARG A 114 12.96 -19.08 -19.47
N GLY A 115 13.09 -19.25 -18.15
CA GLY A 115 14.35 -19.64 -17.50
C GLY A 115 14.39 -21.03 -16.86
N MET A 116 13.24 -21.66 -16.60
CA MET A 116 13.16 -22.98 -15.96
C MET A 116 12.76 -24.05 -16.98
N LYS A 117 13.69 -24.93 -17.35
CA LYS A 117 13.44 -26.10 -18.22
C LYS A 117 12.63 -27.23 -17.55
N ASP A 118 12.49 -27.18 -16.23
CA ASP A 118 11.93 -28.28 -15.41
C ASP A 118 10.51 -28.04 -14.90
N PHE A 119 9.97 -26.84 -15.08
CA PHE A 119 8.58 -26.53 -14.73
C PHE A 119 7.78 -26.36 -16.01
N GLY A 120 6.82 -27.26 -16.21
CA GLY A 120 6.08 -27.47 -17.45
C GLY A 120 5.57 -26.18 -18.10
N GLU A 121 5.40 -26.27 -19.43
CA GLU A 121 4.75 -25.26 -20.25
C GLU A 121 3.57 -24.61 -19.51
N ASP A 122 3.52 -23.28 -19.56
CA ASP A 122 2.37 -22.45 -19.20
C ASP A 122 2.27 -21.84 -17.78
N LEU A 123 3.36 -21.22 -17.26
CA LEU A 123 3.22 -20.10 -16.30
C LEU A 123 2.84 -18.77 -16.98
N ALA A 124 3.27 -18.57 -18.22
CA ALA A 124 3.00 -17.34 -18.95
C ALA A 124 1.49 -17.03 -19.15
N PRO A 125 0.59 -17.98 -19.50
CA PRO A 125 -0.81 -17.68 -19.77
C PRO A 125 -1.65 -17.32 -18.54
N ALA A 126 -1.12 -17.47 -17.32
CA ALA A 126 -1.83 -17.13 -16.09
C ALA A 126 -1.83 -15.62 -15.75
N LEU A 127 -0.88 -14.86 -16.30
CA LEU A 127 -0.75 -13.42 -16.08
C LEU A 127 -1.49 -12.61 -17.14
N ASP A 128 -2.11 -11.51 -16.73
CA ASP A 128 -2.70 -10.53 -17.64
C ASP A 128 -1.65 -9.88 -18.56
N MET A 129 -2.10 -9.35 -19.70
CA MET A 129 -1.20 -8.83 -20.73
C MET A 129 -0.42 -7.59 -20.26
N ASP A 130 -1.01 -6.75 -19.42
CA ASP A 130 -0.40 -5.51 -18.94
C ASP A 130 0.75 -5.83 -17.97
N THR A 131 0.50 -6.70 -16.99
CA THR A 131 1.51 -7.21 -16.05
C THR A 131 2.66 -7.86 -16.81
N ARG A 132 2.37 -8.69 -17.82
CA ARG A 132 3.40 -9.32 -18.66
C ARG A 132 4.22 -8.30 -19.44
N GLY A 133 3.56 -7.27 -19.99
CA GLY A 133 4.21 -6.18 -20.71
C GLY A 133 5.18 -5.42 -19.82
N LEU A 134 4.75 -5.10 -18.60
CA LEU A 134 5.55 -4.37 -17.63
C LEU A 134 6.73 -5.21 -17.11
N LEU A 135 6.53 -6.50 -16.83
CA LEU A 135 7.62 -7.42 -16.48
C LEU A 135 8.69 -7.46 -17.59
N ARG A 136 8.30 -7.58 -18.85
CA ARG A 136 9.23 -7.55 -19.99
C ARG A 136 9.99 -6.23 -20.11
N TYR A 137 9.32 -5.11 -19.82
CA TYR A 137 9.96 -3.80 -19.81
C TYR A 137 11.08 -3.73 -18.76
N TYR A 138 10.81 -4.21 -17.54
CA TYR A 138 11.83 -4.25 -16.49
C TYR A 138 12.95 -5.25 -16.77
N GLU A 139 12.66 -6.42 -17.37
CA GLU A 139 13.71 -7.35 -17.81
C GLU A 139 14.69 -6.69 -18.77
N LYS A 140 14.18 -5.98 -19.79
CA LYS A 140 15.02 -5.26 -20.76
C LYS A 140 15.85 -4.16 -20.09
N LYS A 141 15.21 -3.35 -19.23
CA LYS A 141 15.91 -2.31 -18.47
C LYS A 141 17.01 -2.86 -17.58
N CYS A 142 16.74 -3.96 -16.87
CA CYS A 142 17.74 -4.64 -16.07
C CYS A 142 18.91 -5.14 -16.92
N GLN A 143 18.63 -5.76 -18.08
CA GLN A 143 19.68 -6.21 -19.01
C GLN A 143 20.54 -5.04 -19.51
N GLU A 144 19.92 -3.95 -19.94
CA GLU A 144 20.63 -2.73 -20.36
C GLU A 144 21.53 -2.18 -19.25
N LYS A 145 21.06 -2.20 -18.00
CA LYS A 145 21.83 -1.74 -16.82
C LYS A 145 22.95 -2.71 -16.41
N VAL A 146 22.80 -4.01 -16.62
CA VAL A 146 23.89 -4.99 -16.45
C VAL A 146 24.98 -4.77 -17.49
N GLU A 147 24.61 -4.45 -18.73
CA GLU A 147 25.55 -4.17 -19.83
C GLU A 147 26.22 -2.80 -19.71
N GLN A 148 25.57 -1.82 -19.08
CA GLN A 148 26.09 -0.45 -18.88
C GLN A 148 26.06 -0.02 -17.40
N PRO A 149 26.96 -0.54 -16.54
CA PRO A 149 26.95 -0.24 -15.11
C PRO A 149 27.39 1.19 -14.74
N GLU A 150 28.03 1.92 -15.65
CA GLU A 150 28.85 3.11 -15.35
C GLU A 150 28.12 4.48 -15.35
N LEU A 151 26.82 4.54 -15.65
CA LEU A 151 26.15 5.85 -15.89
C LEU A 151 25.25 6.37 -14.76
N ASP A 152 25.20 5.69 -13.60
CA ASP A 152 24.17 5.95 -12.57
C ASP A 152 24.76 6.27 -11.18
N GLY A 153 26.00 6.73 -11.11
CA GLY A 153 26.72 6.92 -9.84
C GLY A 153 27.70 8.09 -9.85
N SER A 154 27.26 9.28 -10.28
CA SER A 154 27.98 10.54 -10.08
C SER A 154 27.14 11.53 -9.31
#